data_AF-A0AAD1UBR1-F1
#
_entry.id   AF-A0AAD1UBR1-F1
#
_cell.length_a   1.000
_cell.length_b   1.000
_cell.length_c   1.000
_cell.angle_alpha   90.00
_cell.angle_beta   90.00
_cell.angle_gamma   90.00
#
_symmetry.space_group_name_H-M   'P 1'
#
loop_
_entity.id
_entity.type
_entity.pdbx_description
1 polymer ?
#
loop_
_entity_poly.entity_id
_entity_poly.type
_entity_poly.pdbx_seq_one_letter_code
_entity_poly.pdbx_strand_id
1 'polypeptide(L)'
;MSIDEFKEEVYNLATVNGRSIKKLTDLAEQLKDEAVFLVEIIIKSIKESIPNTKLPKFYLLDSITKAVGGKYIEMFAQHIKSVYPVTFKQSPNSVKKKLLTLFKTWYIYYPHEILNTIYNELELSRFERELLTPEDHKKIQGFISSKTREENKARPAVRQANPLPPPMS
;
A
#
# COMPACT_ATOMS: atom_id res chain seq x y z
N MET A 1 7.00 6.86 -22.69
CA MET A 1 7.87 7.04 -21.52
C MET A 1 8.56 5.72 -21.24
N SER A 2 9.85 5.72 -20.92
CA SER A 2 10.67 4.51 -20.74
C SER A 2 10.78 4.10 -19.27
N ILE A 3 11.22 2.86 -19.02
CA ILE A 3 11.56 2.37 -17.67
C ILE A 3 12.69 3.23 -17.05
N ASP A 4 13.62 3.73 -17.86
CA ASP A 4 14.70 4.59 -17.38
C ASP A 4 14.20 5.95 -16.88
N GLU A 5 13.27 6.58 -17.61
CA GLU A 5 12.62 7.82 -17.15
C GLU A 5 11.87 7.60 -15.83
N PHE A 6 11.15 6.49 -15.71
CA PHE A 6 10.48 6.12 -14.46
C PHE A 6 11.48 5.98 -13.31
N LYS A 7 12.60 5.29 -13.55
CA LYS A 7 13.66 5.11 -12.57
C LYS A 7 14.24 6.44 -12.11
N GLU A 8 14.62 7.32 -13.03
CA GLU A 8 15.17 8.64 -12.66
C GLU A 8 14.20 9.44 -11.79
N GLU A 9 12.92 9.47 -12.16
CA GLU A 9 11.87 10.18 -11.42
C GLU A 9 11.64 9.58 -10.02
N VAL A 10 11.68 8.25 -9.87
CA VAL A 10 11.60 7.59 -8.56
C VAL A 10 12.78 7.94 -7.66
N TYR A 11 13.99 7.97 -8.21
CA TYR A 11 15.20 8.32 -7.45
C TYR A 11 15.20 9.80 -7.04
N ASN A 12 14.70 10.69 -7.90
CA ASN A 12 14.54 12.12 -7.62
C ASN A 12 13.38 12.45 -6.67
N LEU A 13 12.51 11.48 -6.34
CA LEU A 13 11.41 11.66 -5.40
C LEU A 13 11.91 11.76 -3.95
N ALA A 14 12.34 12.96 -3.57
CA ALA A 14 12.89 13.27 -2.25
C ALA A 14 11.88 13.91 -1.28
N THR A 15 10.79 14.49 -1.79
CA THR A 15 9.75 15.17 -0.98
C THR A 15 8.35 14.65 -1.32
N VAL A 16 7.42 14.79 -0.38
CA VAL A 16 6.02 14.39 -0.59
C VAL A 16 5.36 15.42 -1.51
N ASN A 17 5.35 15.13 -2.80
CA ASN A 17 4.74 15.97 -3.82
C ASN A 17 3.67 15.18 -4.56
N GLY A 18 2.40 15.58 -4.37
CA GLY A 18 1.26 14.88 -4.96
C GLY A 18 1.28 14.84 -6.50
N ARG A 19 1.85 15.87 -7.16
CA ARG A 19 1.97 15.88 -8.63
C ARG A 19 2.99 14.84 -9.12
N SER A 20 4.15 14.77 -8.48
CA SER A 20 5.18 13.77 -8.81
C SER A 20 4.68 12.35 -8.54
N ILE A 21 4.03 12.13 -7.39
CA ILE A 21 3.44 10.83 -7.04
C ILE A 21 2.37 10.43 -8.06
N LYS A 22 1.46 11.35 -8.42
CA LYS A 22 0.43 11.07 -9.41
C LYS A 22 1.05 10.75 -10.78
N LYS A 23 2.01 11.55 -11.26
CA LYS A 23 2.72 11.29 -12.52
C LYS A 23 3.35 9.90 -12.54
N LEU A 24 4.06 9.52 -11.47
CA LEU A 24 4.67 8.19 -11.33
C LEU A 24 3.62 7.08 -11.24
N THR A 25 2.46 7.34 -10.64
CA THR A 25 1.35 6.38 -10.60
C THR A 25 0.74 6.17 -11.98
N ASP A 26 0.49 7.25 -12.72
CA ASP A 26 -0.04 7.20 -14.10
C ASP A 26 0.96 6.47 -15.03
N LEU A 27 2.27 6.64 -14.79
CA LEU A 27 3.33 5.90 -15.47
C LEU A 27 3.32 4.41 -15.16
N ALA A 28 3.15 4.03 -13.90
CA ALA A 28 3.07 2.64 -13.49
C ALA A 28 1.86 1.91 -14.12
N GLU A 29 0.74 2.62 -14.32
CA GLU A 29 -0.41 2.08 -15.07
C GLU A 29 -0.05 1.85 -16.55
N GLN A 30 0.60 2.82 -17.20
CA GLN A 30 1.00 2.72 -18.61
C GLN A 30 1.99 1.59 -18.87
N LEU A 31 2.87 1.32 -17.91
CA LEU A 31 3.94 0.32 -17.97
C LEU A 31 3.61 -0.93 -17.15
N LYS A 32 2.33 -1.25 -16.94
CA LYS A 32 1.90 -2.36 -16.07
C LYS A 32 2.39 -3.74 -16.50
N ASP A 33 2.69 -3.94 -17.77
CA ASP A 33 3.29 -5.19 -18.27
C ASP A 33 4.70 -5.41 -17.68
N GLU A 34 5.38 -4.32 -17.33
CA GLU A 34 6.72 -4.27 -16.73
C GLU A 34 6.68 -4.12 -15.19
N ALA A 35 5.54 -4.41 -14.55
CA ALA A 35 5.33 -4.20 -13.11
C ALA A 35 6.44 -4.79 -12.24
N VAL A 36 7.03 -5.93 -12.66
CA VAL A 36 8.15 -6.58 -11.97
C VAL A 36 9.34 -5.63 -11.83
N PHE A 37 9.77 -5.02 -12.94
CA PHE A 37 10.91 -4.11 -12.94
C PHE A 37 10.59 -2.81 -12.20
N LEU A 38 9.37 -2.29 -12.36
CA LEU A 38 8.97 -1.05 -11.68
C LEU A 38 8.92 -1.21 -10.16
N VAL A 39 8.41 -2.33 -9.65
CA VAL A 39 8.42 -2.66 -8.23
C VAL A 39 9.85 -2.73 -7.71
N GLU A 40 10.75 -3.45 -8.39
CA GLU A 40 12.16 -3.55 -8.00
C GLU A 40 12.85 -2.18 -7.95
N ILE A 41 12.58 -1.31 -8.92
CA ILE A 41 13.09 0.07 -8.93
C ILE A 41 12.64 0.84 -7.68
N ILE A 42 11.34 0.79 -7.34
CA ILE A 42 10.80 1.48 -6.16
C ILE A 42 11.42 0.91 -4.87
N ILE A 43 11.45 -0.42 -4.73
CA ILE A 43 11.95 -1.09 -3.54
C ILE A 43 13.46 -0.83 -3.35
N LYS A 44 14.24 -0.90 -4.43
CA LYS A 44 15.67 -0.55 -4.41
C LYS A 44 15.87 0.90 -3.99
N SER A 45 15.10 1.82 -4.58
CA SER A 45 15.17 3.24 -4.24
C SER A 45 14.80 3.52 -2.78
N ILE A 46 13.83 2.79 -2.18
CA ILE A 46 13.51 2.87 -0.75
C ILE A 46 14.70 2.41 0.11
N LYS A 47 15.34 1.30 -0.27
CA LYS A 47 16.49 0.74 0.47
C LYS A 47 17.69 1.69 0.46
N GLU A 48 17.97 2.32 -0.68
CA GLU A 48 19.12 3.21 -0.90
C GLU A 48 18.89 4.64 -0.38
N SER A 49 17.64 5.04 -0.15
CA SER A 49 17.31 6.38 0.33
C SER A 49 17.74 6.61 1.78
N ILE A 50 18.10 7.85 2.12
CA ILE A 50 18.27 8.29 3.51
C ILE A 50 16.92 8.26 4.25
N PRO A 51 16.87 8.03 5.57
CA PRO A 51 15.60 7.84 6.31
C PRO A 51 14.53 8.91 6.05
N ASN A 52 14.93 10.18 5.96
CA ASN A 52 14.02 11.31 5.76
C ASN A 52 13.41 11.37 4.34
N THR A 53 13.98 10.70 3.35
CA THR A 53 13.50 10.70 1.95
C THR A 53 12.82 9.40 1.54
N LYS A 54 12.64 8.46 2.48
CA LYS A 54 11.91 7.20 2.25
C LYS A 54 10.40 7.40 2.21
N LEU A 55 9.86 8.32 3.01
CA LEU A 55 8.42 8.54 3.14
C LEU A 55 7.72 8.84 1.79
N PRO A 56 8.23 9.72 0.91
CA PRO A 56 7.64 9.95 -0.42
C PRO A 56 7.51 8.69 -1.27
N LYS A 57 8.48 7.78 -1.19
CA LYS A 57 8.48 6.51 -1.93
C LYS A 57 7.46 5.52 -1.37
N PHE A 58 7.23 5.54 -0.05
CA PHE A 58 6.10 4.83 0.55
C PHE A 58 4.74 5.39 0.12
N TYR A 59 4.62 6.71 -0.05
CA TYR A 59 3.41 7.30 -0.64
C TYR A 59 3.23 6.91 -2.12
N LEU A 60 4.31 6.77 -2.88
CA LEU A 60 4.24 6.27 -4.25
C LEU A 60 3.76 4.81 -4.28
N LEU A 61 4.36 3.93 -3.46
CA LEU A 61 3.94 2.54 -3.32
C LEU A 61 2.45 2.47 -2.94
N ASP A 62 2.02 3.26 -1.97
CA ASP A 62 0.61 3.35 -1.54
C ASP A 62 -0.31 3.79 -2.69
N SER A 63 0.09 4.82 -3.44
CA SER A 63 -0.68 5.33 -4.58
C SER A 63 -0.84 4.28 -5.68
N ILE A 64 0.24 3.59 -6.05
CA ILE A 64 0.20 2.50 -7.05
C ILE A 64 -0.68 1.35 -6.55
N THR A 65 -0.55 0.97 -5.27
CA THR A 65 -1.38 -0.07 -4.65
C THR A 65 -2.88 0.25 -4.76
N LYS A 66 -3.24 1.52 -4.49
CA LYS A 66 -4.64 1.98 -4.45
C LYS A 66 -5.24 2.26 -5.82
N ALA A 67 -4.46 2.79 -6.75
CA ALA A 67 -4.94 3.27 -8.04
C ALA A 67 -4.80 2.22 -9.15
N VAL A 68 -3.68 1.50 -9.18
CA VAL A 68 -3.36 0.51 -10.23
C VAL A 68 -3.74 -0.89 -9.76
N GLY A 69 -3.31 -1.26 -8.55
CA GLY A 69 -3.61 -2.55 -7.96
C GLY A 69 -3.06 -3.74 -8.76
N GLY A 70 -3.83 -4.83 -8.82
CA GLY A 70 -3.47 -6.03 -9.58
C GLY A 70 -2.13 -6.64 -9.16
N LYS A 71 -1.27 -6.94 -10.14
CA LYS A 71 0.05 -7.55 -9.93
C LYS A 71 0.95 -6.76 -8.97
N TYR A 72 0.82 -5.43 -8.93
CA TYR A 72 1.59 -4.61 -8.00
C TYR A 72 1.32 -4.95 -6.53
N ILE A 73 0.07 -5.33 -6.18
CA ILE A 73 -0.30 -5.69 -4.81
C ILE A 73 0.48 -6.93 -4.36
N GLU A 74 0.46 -7.97 -5.19
CA GLU A 74 1.14 -9.24 -4.92
C GLU A 74 2.65 -9.05 -4.80
N MET A 75 3.23 -8.22 -5.66
CA MET A 75 4.66 -7.96 -5.66
C MET A 75 5.10 -7.11 -4.47
N PHE A 76 4.41 -6.00 -4.17
CA PHE A 76 4.74 -5.18 -3.01
C PHE A 76 4.58 -5.94 -1.69
N ALA A 77 3.59 -6.83 -1.56
CA ALA A 77 3.40 -7.66 -0.38
C ALA A 77 4.63 -8.53 -0.06
N GLN A 78 5.37 -8.99 -1.08
CA GLN A 78 6.60 -9.77 -0.89
C GLN A 78 7.75 -8.93 -0.32
N HIS A 79 7.81 -7.64 -0.66
CA HIS A 79 8.90 -6.77 -0.23
C HIS A 79 8.61 -6.00 1.06
N ILE A 80 7.34 -5.76 1.41
CA ILE A 80 6.97 -4.86 2.49
C ILE A 80 7.51 -5.30 3.86
N LYS A 81 7.60 -6.61 4.11
CA LYS A 81 8.25 -7.19 5.30
C LYS A 81 9.72 -6.78 5.44
N SER A 82 10.43 -6.57 4.32
CA SER A 82 11.85 -6.21 4.35
C SER A 82 12.09 -4.70 4.50
N VAL A 83 11.25 -3.85 3.89
CA VAL A 83 11.50 -2.41 3.80
C VAL A 83 10.78 -1.58 4.86
N TYR A 84 9.59 -2.00 5.29
CA TYR A 84 8.79 -1.23 6.25
C TYR A 84 9.41 -1.20 7.64
N PRO A 85 9.82 -2.34 8.26
CA PRO A 85 10.43 -2.33 9.59
C PRO A 85 11.67 -1.44 9.71
N VAL A 86 12.58 -1.55 8.74
CA VAL A 86 13.81 -0.77 8.70
C VAL A 86 13.51 0.73 8.60
N THR A 87 12.61 1.10 7.69
CA THR A 87 12.21 2.51 7.51
C THR A 87 11.52 3.06 8.75
N PHE A 88 10.60 2.29 9.32
CA PHE A 88 9.84 2.70 10.50
C PHE A 88 10.76 2.95 11.70
N LYS A 89 11.66 2.01 12.00
CA LYS A 89 12.62 2.11 13.12
C LYS A 89 13.52 3.35 13.00
N GLN A 90 13.98 3.68 11.78
CA GLN A 90 14.88 4.81 11.51
C GLN A 90 14.16 6.17 11.41
N SER A 91 12.83 6.19 11.39
CA SER A 91 12.05 7.42 11.16
C SER A 91 11.76 8.18 12.45
N PRO A 92 11.72 9.53 12.42
CA PRO A 92 11.23 10.32 13.54
C PRO A 92 9.71 10.13 13.73
N ASN A 93 9.18 10.48 14.92
CA ASN A 93 7.77 10.27 15.26
C ASN A 93 6.79 10.94 14.29
N SER A 94 7.13 12.10 13.74
CA SER A 94 6.32 12.81 12.72
C SER A 94 6.16 12.00 11.43
N VAL A 95 7.18 11.23 11.05
CA VAL A 95 7.16 10.33 9.89
C VAL A 95 6.53 9.00 10.25
N LYS A 96 6.82 8.43 11.43
CA LYS A 96 6.19 7.20 11.94
C LYS A 96 4.67 7.33 11.97
N LYS A 97 4.14 8.47 12.43
CA LYS A 97 2.70 8.75 12.39
C LYS A 97 2.13 8.56 10.98
N LYS A 98 2.77 9.14 9.95
CA LYS A 98 2.34 9.01 8.56
C LYS A 98 2.46 7.57 8.06
N LEU A 99 3.57 6.89 8.35
CA LEU A 99 3.77 5.48 7.99
C LEU A 99 2.73 4.55 8.65
N LEU A 100 2.33 4.82 9.90
CA LEU A 100 1.25 4.07 10.57
C LEU A 100 -0.08 4.28 9.86
N THR A 101 -0.43 5.53 9.54
CA THR A 101 -1.69 5.82 8.84
C THR A 101 -1.77 5.10 7.49
N LEU A 102 -0.67 5.07 6.72
CA LEU A 102 -0.58 4.32 5.47
C LEU A 102 -0.74 2.82 5.70
N PHE A 103 0.07 2.27 6.61
CA PHE A 103 0.08 0.84 6.94
C PHE A 103 -1.31 0.31 7.30
N LYS A 104 -2.07 1.08 8.07
CA LYS A 104 -3.42 0.68 8.45
C LYS A 104 -4.39 0.63 7.28
N THR A 105 -4.21 1.48 6.28
CA THR A 105 -5.00 1.41 5.05
C THR A 105 -4.62 0.24 4.15
N TRP A 106 -3.51 -0.45 4.40
CA TRP A 106 -3.09 -1.57 3.55
C TRP A 106 -3.77 -2.90 3.89
N TYR A 107 -4.47 -3.01 5.02
CA TYR A 107 -5.22 -4.23 5.38
C TYR A 107 -6.31 -4.60 4.37
N ILE A 108 -6.80 -3.64 3.58
CA ILE A 108 -7.76 -3.94 2.51
C ILE A 108 -7.08 -4.47 1.23
N TYR A 109 -5.76 -4.31 1.09
CA TYR A 109 -5.03 -4.66 -0.14
C TYR A 109 -4.10 -5.86 0.07
N TYR A 110 -3.37 -5.91 1.18
CA TYR A 110 -2.37 -6.95 1.43
C TYR A 110 -2.89 -8.07 2.34
N PRO A 111 -2.33 -9.29 2.23
CA PRO A 111 -2.65 -10.38 3.14
C PRO A 111 -2.43 -9.98 4.60
N HIS A 112 -3.46 -10.22 5.43
CA HIS A 112 -3.43 -9.87 6.85
C HIS A 112 -2.27 -10.54 7.58
N GLU A 113 -1.90 -11.77 7.23
CA GLU A 113 -0.76 -12.48 7.81
C GLU A 113 0.54 -11.67 7.69
N ILE A 114 0.77 -11.07 6.51
CA ILE A 114 1.97 -10.29 6.23
C ILE A 114 2.01 -9.04 7.10
N LEU A 115 0.88 -8.32 7.18
CA LEU A 115 0.78 -7.09 7.97
C LEU A 115 0.80 -7.37 9.46
N ASN A 116 0.11 -8.40 9.94
CA ASN A 116 0.11 -8.80 11.35
C ASN A 116 1.53 -9.17 11.82
N THR A 117 2.31 -9.85 10.97
CA THR A 117 3.73 -10.14 11.25
C THR A 117 4.50 -8.85 11.56
N ILE A 118 4.43 -7.87 10.65
CA ILE A 118 5.11 -6.58 10.79
C ILE A 118 4.58 -5.80 12.00
N TYR A 119 3.26 -5.83 12.19
CA TYR A 119 2.57 -5.13 13.27
C TYR A 119 3.05 -5.61 14.64
N ASN A 120 3.19 -6.92 14.81
CA ASN A 120 3.66 -7.55 16.04
C ASN A 120 5.17 -7.33 16.23
N GLU A 121 5.99 -7.54 15.19
CA GLU A 121 7.45 -7.39 15.26
C GLU A 121 7.87 -5.97 15.66
N LEU A 122 7.13 -4.96 15.20
CA LEU A 122 7.40 -3.55 15.50
C LEU A 122 6.64 -3.01 16.70
N GLU A 123 5.82 -3.83 17.35
CA GLU A 123 4.92 -3.43 18.43
C GLU A 123 4.10 -2.18 18.06
N LEU A 124 3.54 -2.15 16.83
CA LEU A 124 2.89 -0.95 16.29
C LEU A 124 1.71 -0.48 17.15
N SER A 125 1.09 -1.36 17.94
CA SER A 125 0.04 -1.01 18.91
C SER A 125 0.47 0.03 19.93
N ARG A 126 1.75 0.04 20.32
CA ARG A 126 2.32 1.07 21.19
C ARG A 126 2.36 2.41 20.47
N PHE A 127 2.93 2.44 19.26
CA PHE A 127 3.06 3.67 18.49
C PHE A 127 1.71 4.22 18.01
N GLU A 128 0.72 3.37 17.76
CA GLU A 128 -0.65 3.81 17.48
C GLU A 128 -1.22 4.63 18.63
N ARG A 129 -1.13 4.11 19.86
CA ARG A 129 -1.61 4.81 21.07
C ARG A 129 -0.85 6.11 21.33
N GLU A 130 0.45 6.13 21.03
CA GLU A 130 1.30 7.30 21.28
C GLU A 130 1.18 8.39 20.20
N LEU A 131 0.99 8.01 18.93
CA LEU A 131 1.14 8.92 17.79
C LEU A 131 -0.15 9.23 17.03
N LEU A 132 -1.16 8.34 17.07
CA LEU A 132 -2.41 8.53 16.35
C LEU A 132 -3.45 9.22 17.24
N THR A 133 -4.14 10.20 16.66
CA THR A 133 -5.25 10.89 17.31
C THR A 133 -6.58 10.19 16.98
N PRO A 134 -7.65 10.44 17.76
CA PRO A 134 -8.98 9.94 17.42
C PRO A 134 -9.44 10.33 16.00
N GLU A 135 -9.04 11.51 15.51
CA GLU A 135 -9.35 11.96 14.15
C GLU A 135 -8.58 11.13 13.09
N ASP A 136 -7.33 10.76 13.36
CA ASP A 136 -6.59 9.85 12.48
C ASP A 136 -7.26 8.48 12.39
N HIS A 137 -7.70 7.93 13.53
CA HIS A 137 -8.45 6.68 13.58
C HIS A 137 -9.77 6.78 12.78
N LYS A 138 -10.52 7.87 12.97
CA LYS A 138 -11.76 8.11 12.22
C LYS A 138 -11.52 8.17 10.72
N LYS A 139 -10.47 8.85 10.26
CA LYS A 139 -10.08 8.91 8.84
C LYS A 139 -9.72 7.54 8.28
N ILE A 140 -8.92 6.76 9.00
CA ILE A 140 -8.55 5.39 8.59
C ILE A 140 -9.79 4.52 8.47
N GLN A 141 -10.67 4.52 9.48
CA GLN A 141 -11.89 3.72 9.46
C GLN A 141 -12.87 4.17 8.36
N GLY A 142 -12.99 5.47 8.13
CA GLY A 142 -13.79 6.02 7.04
C GLY A 142 -13.27 5.57 5.67
N PHE A 143 -11.95 5.58 5.47
CA PHE A 143 -11.32 5.08 4.25
C PHE A 143 -11.61 3.58 4.03
N ILE A 144 -11.35 2.75 5.04
CA ILE A 144 -11.58 1.30 4.98
C ILE A 144 -13.06 1.01 4.67
N SER A 145 -13.98 1.64 5.40
CA SER A 145 -15.42 1.46 5.22
C SER A 145 -15.89 1.85 3.81
N SER A 146 -15.37 2.95 3.26
CA SER A 146 -15.66 3.37 1.89
C SER A 146 -15.22 2.32 0.88
N LYS A 147 -14.00 1.81 1.01
CA LYS A 147 -13.43 0.86 0.06
C LYS A 147 -14.10 -0.51 0.13
N THR A 148 -14.37 -1.02 1.31
CA THR A 148 -15.13 -2.28 1.48
C THR A 148 -16.52 -2.18 0.85
N ARG A 149 -17.18 -1.01 0.91
CA ARG A 149 -18.50 -0.82 0.27
C ARG A 149 -18.40 -0.80 -1.26
N GLU A 150 -17.37 -0.17 -1.82
CA GLU A 150 -17.12 -0.16 -3.26
C GLU A 150 -16.89 -1.59 -3.79
N GLU A 151 -16.06 -2.39 -3.11
CA GLU A 151 -15.80 -3.78 -3.46
C GLU A 151 -17.06 -4.65 -3.39
N ASN A 152 -17.87 -4.50 -2.34
CA ASN A 152 -19.13 -5.25 -2.19
C ASN A 152 -20.16 -4.88 -3.27
N LYS A 153 -20.14 -3.66 -3.80
CA LYS A 153 -20.98 -3.25 -4.94
C LYS A 153 -20.47 -3.79 -6.27
N ALA A 154 -19.16 -3.95 -6.43
CA ALA A 154 -18.53 -4.43 -7.66
C ALA A 154 -18.64 -5.96 -7.83
N ARG A 155 -18.86 -6.72 -6.75
CA ARG A 155 -19.18 -8.15 -6.85
C ARG A 155 -20.57 -8.32 -7.48
N PRO A 156 -20.70 -9.01 -8.63
CA PRO A 156 -22.03 -9.37 -9.13
C PRO A 156 -22.73 -10.20 -8.06
N ALA A 157 -24.02 -9.92 -7.83
CA ALA A 157 -24.84 -10.76 -6.95
C ALA A 157 -24.70 -12.20 -7.43
N VAL A 158 -24.02 -13.03 -6.64
CA VAL A 158 -24.07 -14.49 -6.81
C VAL A 158 -25.56 -14.82 -6.70
N ARG A 159 -26.20 -15.06 -7.86
CA ARG A 159 -27.55 -15.61 -7.91
C ARG A 159 -27.52 -16.79 -6.94
N GLN A 160 -28.32 -16.71 -5.87
CA GLN A 160 -28.56 -17.85 -5.00
C GLN A 160 -28.83 -19.03 -5.91
N ALA A 161 -27.94 -20.03 -5.90
CA ALA A 161 -28.18 -21.26 -6.60
C ALA A 161 -29.48 -21.81 -6.02
N ASN A 162 -30.52 -21.92 -6.85
CA ASN A 162 -31.74 -22.62 -6.45
C ASN A 162 -31.33 -24.00 -5.94
N PRO A 163 -31.84 -24.46 -4.78
CA PRO A 163 -31.54 -25.78 -4.30
C PRO A 163 -31.95 -26.81 -5.36
N LEU A 164 -31.07 -27.79 -5.60
CA LEU A 164 -31.35 -28.93 -6.49
C LEU A 164 -32.67 -29.59 -6.07
N PRO A 165 -33.55 -29.95 -7.02
CA PRO A 165 -34.76 -30.69 -6.69
C PRO A 165 -34.38 -32.03 -6.05
N PRO A 166 -35.16 -32.51 -5.06
CA PRO A 166 -34.88 -33.78 -4.40
C PRO A 166 -34.94 -34.93 -5.41
N PRO A 167 -34.14 -36.00 -5.20
CA PRO A 167 -34.14 -37.15 -6.09
C PRO A 167 -35.53 -37.79 -6.10
N MET A 168 -36.10 -37.97 -7.28
CA MET A 168 -37.35 -38.71 -7.45
C MET A 168 -37.12 -40.15 -7.00
N SER A 169 -37.89 -40.57 -5.99
CA SER A 169 -38.03 -41.98 -5.58
C SER A 169 -39.13 -42.65 -6.40
#